data_AF-A0A496TGN3-F1
#
_entry.id   AF-A0A496TGN3-F1
#
_cell.length_a   1.000
_cell.length_b   1.000
_cell.length_c   1.000
_cell.angle_alpha   90.00
_cell.angle_beta   90.00
_cell.angle_gamma   90.00
#
_symmetry.space_group_name_H-M   'P 1'
#
loop_
_entity.id
_entity.type
_entity.pdbx_description
1 polymer ?
#
loop_
_entity_poly.entity_id
_entity_poly.type
_entity_poly.pdbx_seq_one_letter_code
_entity_poly.pdbx_strand_id
1 'polypeptide(L)'
;FIEIRGKKIEINGSMSLEDIENITEVPSQYLISKLSLPQNVSKKRNIGFLKRMYRFNMQDVRKYIREYIKGYKLLDYEKVK
;
A
#
# COMPACT_ATOMS: atom_id res chain seq x y z
N PHE A 1 -10.01 1.97 6.10
CA PHE A 1 -9.08 1.54 7.15
C PHE A 1 -8.44 0.20 6.82
N ILE A 2 -7.25 -0.03 7.36
CA ILE A 2 -6.53 -1.31 7.42
C ILE A 2 -6.12 -1.57 8.86
N GLU A 3 -5.84 -2.82 9.22
CA GLU A 3 -5.36 -3.17 10.55
C GLU A 3 -3.91 -3.65 10.47
N ILE A 4 -3.03 -3.00 11.22
CA ILE A 4 -1.60 -3.31 11.29
C ILE A 4 -1.23 -3.42 12.77
N ARG A 5 -0.70 -4.57 13.19
CA ARG A 5 -0.24 -4.82 14.58
C ARG A 5 -1.30 -4.41 15.64
N GLY A 6 -2.58 -4.73 15.39
CA GLY A 6 -3.70 -4.38 16.30
C GLY A 6 -4.15 -2.91 16.26
N LYS A 7 -3.54 -2.07 15.40
CA LYS A 7 -3.92 -0.67 15.21
C LYS A 7 -4.70 -0.49 13.90
N LYS A 8 -5.81 0.24 13.99
CA LYS A 8 -6.63 0.61 12.83
C LYS A 8 -6.07 1.89 12.20
N ILE A 9 -5.54 1.78 10.99
CA ILE A 9 -4.94 2.89 10.25
C ILE A 9 -5.87 3.30 9.11
N GLU A 10 -6.11 4.59 8.96
CA GLU A 10 -6.84 5.13 7.81
C GLU A 10 -5.88 5.32 6.63
N ILE A 11 -6.27 4.80 5.47
CA ILE A 11 -5.60 5.08 4.19
C ILE A 11 -6.61 5.82 3.33
N ASN A 12 -6.29 7.04 2.92
CA ASN A 12 -7.19 7.93 2.18
C ASN A 12 -6.49 8.55 0.96
N GLY A 13 -7.22 9.32 0.16
CA GLY A 13 -6.74 9.86 -1.11
C GLY A 13 -5.80 11.06 -0.99
N SER A 14 -5.70 11.70 0.19
CA SER A 14 -4.79 12.83 0.40
C SER A 14 -3.36 12.40 0.71
N MET A 15 -3.14 11.13 1.04
CA MET A 15 -1.81 10.56 1.28
C MET A 15 -1.06 10.30 -0.03
N SER A 16 0.25 10.39 0.01
CA SER A 16 1.16 9.97 -1.07
C SER A 16 1.54 8.48 -0.94
N LEU A 17 2.23 7.93 -1.94
CA LEU A 17 2.79 6.57 -1.84
C LEU A 17 3.87 6.50 -0.75
N GLU A 18 4.66 7.56 -0.61
CA GLU A 18 5.68 7.71 0.44
C GLU A 18 5.07 7.74 1.84
N ASP A 19 3.96 8.46 2.05
CA ASP A 19 3.26 8.47 3.35
C ASP A 19 2.73 7.07 3.72
N ILE A 20 2.18 6.36 2.73
CA ILE A 20 1.68 5.00 2.92
C ILE A 20 2.82 4.06 3.28
N GLU A 21 3.96 4.15 2.59
CA GLU A 21 5.16 3.36 2.89
C GLU A 21 5.66 3.62 4.31
N ASN A 22 5.78 4.89 4.72
CA ASN A 22 6.26 5.26 6.05
C ASN A 22 5.35 4.75 7.19
N ILE A 23 4.03 4.73 6.98
CA ILE A 23 3.08 4.33 8.02
C ILE A 23 2.85 2.81 8.05
N THR A 24 2.92 2.15 6.89
CA THR A 24 2.57 0.73 6.76
C THR A 24 3.75 -0.19 6.61
N GLU A 25 4.95 0.35 6.39
CA GLU A 25 6.18 -0.36 6.01
C GLU A 25 6.03 -1.17 4.70
N VAL A 26 4.95 -0.96 3.94
CA VAL A 26 4.76 -1.58 2.61
C VAL A 26 5.50 -0.75 1.57
N PRO A 27 6.45 -1.33 0.83
CA PRO A 27 7.22 -0.58 -0.15
C PRO A 27 6.33 0.08 -1.20
N SER A 28 6.55 1.36 -1.50
CA SER A 28 5.82 2.05 -2.57
C SER A 28 5.94 1.30 -3.90
N GLN A 29 7.10 0.68 -4.14
CA GLN A 29 7.39 -0.06 -5.36
C GLN A 29 6.47 -1.28 -5.56
N TYR A 30 6.09 -1.94 -4.48
CA TYR A 30 5.13 -3.03 -4.52
C TYR A 30 3.75 -2.52 -4.94
N LEU A 31 3.31 -1.39 -4.38
CA LEU A 31 2.02 -0.77 -4.74
C LEU A 31 2.01 -0.26 -6.17
N ILE A 32 3.09 0.38 -6.63
CA ILE A 32 3.27 0.83 -8.02
C ILE A 32 3.05 -0.35 -8.98
N SER A 33 3.69 -1.48 -8.70
CA SER A 33 3.60 -2.69 -9.52
C SER A 33 2.19 -3.29 -9.50
N LYS A 34 1.57 -3.43 -8.32
CA LYS A 34 0.23 -4.02 -8.17
C LYS A 34 -0.89 -3.15 -8.74
N LEU A 35 -0.73 -1.83 -8.71
CA LEU A 35 -1.67 -0.87 -9.28
C LEU A 35 -1.40 -0.59 -10.77
N SER A 36 -0.42 -1.26 -11.38
CA SER A 36 -0.01 -1.06 -12.78
C SER A 36 0.30 0.40 -13.11
N LEU A 37 0.94 1.11 -12.16
CA LEU A 37 1.37 2.49 -12.35
C LEU A 37 2.69 2.53 -13.12
N PRO A 38 2.98 3.62 -13.86
CA PRO A 38 4.29 3.84 -14.44
C PRO A 38 5.39 3.82 -13.38
N GLN A 39 6.53 3.19 -13.68
CA GLN A 39 7.65 3.02 -12.75
C GLN A 39 8.30 4.35 -12.33
N ASN A 40 8.14 5.38 -13.15
CA ASN A 40 8.61 6.75 -12.90
C ASN A 40 7.56 7.65 -12.21
N VAL A 41 6.43 7.08 -11.73
CA VAL A 41 5.42 7.86 -11.04
C VAL A 41 6.00 8.50 -9.76
N SER A 42 5.66 9.77 -9.52
CA SER A 42 6.11 10.47 -8.32
C SER A 42 5.49 9.86 -7.07
N LYS A 43 6.34 9.34 -6.17
CA LYS A 43 5.93 8.79 -4.86
C LYS A 43 5.34 9.84 -3.92
N LYS A 44 5.69 11.12 -4.14
CA LYS A 44 5.22 12.29 -3.36
C LYS A 44 3.88 12.83 -3.83
N ARG A 45 3.33 12.30 -4.93
CA ARG A 45 2.01 12.73 -5.42
C ARG A 45 0.91 12.06 -4.62
N ASN A 46 -0.13 12.82 -4.27
CA ASN A 46 -1.32 12.27 -3.61
C ASN A 46 -1.94 11.13 -4.42
N ILE A 47 -2.23 10.02 -3.75
CA ILE A 47 -2.76 8.82 -4.37
C ILE A 47 -4.16 9.03 -4.95
N GLY A 48 -4.94 9.97 -4.41
CA GLY A 48 -6.23 10.37 -4.97
C GLY A 48 -6.10 11.05 -6.35
N PHE A 49 -5.00 11.75 -6.60
CA PHE A 49 -4.69 12.27 -7.94
C PHE A 49 -4.33 11.12 -8.88
N LEU A 50 -3.42 10.23 -8.46
CA LEU A 50 -3.03 9.05 -9.23
C LEU A 50 -4.22 8.16 -9.56
N LYS A 51 -5.15 8.00 -8.61
CA LYS A 51 -6.41 7.26 -8.77
C LYS A 51 -7.22 7.76 -9.96
N ARG A 52 -7.36 9.08 -10.09
CA ARG A 52 -8.10 9.71 -11.19
C ARG A 52 -7.36 9.57 -12.52
N MET A 53 -6.05 9.75 -12.49
CA MET A 53 -5.20 9.68 -13.68
C MET A 53 -5.11 8.27 -14.26
N TYR A 54 -4.92 7.26 -13.41
CA TYR A 54 -4.69 5.86 -13.81
C TYR A 54 -5.88 4.93 -13.55
N ARG A 55 -7.01 5.46 -13.09
CA ARG A 55 -8.32 4.78 -12.96
C ARG A 55 -8.35 3.52 -12.08
N PHE A 56 -7.48 3.42 -11.07
CA PHE A 56 -7.58 2.36 -10.05
C PHE A 56 -8.54 2.72 -8.91
N ASN A 57 -8.83 1.80 -7.98
CA ASN A 57 -9.69 2.06 -6.82
C ASN A 57 -8.88 2.17 -5.51
N MET A 58 -9.31 3.04 -4.59
CA MET A 58 -8.75 3.08 -3.22
C MET A 58 -8.97 1.77 -2.44
N GLN A 59 -9.96 0.97 -2.83
CA GLN A 59 -10.16 -0.37 -2.30
C GLN A 59 -9.00 -1.30 -2.67
N ASP A 60 -8.46 -1.18 -3.88
CA ASP A 60 -7.32 -1.97 -4.35
C ASP A 60 -6.06 -1.63 -3.57
N VAL A 61 -5.80 -0.34 -3.36
CA VAL A 61 -4.68 0.13 -2.51
C VAL A 61 -4.71 -0.57 -1.15
N ARG A 62 -5.86 -0.52 -0.47
CA ARG A 62 -6.03 -1.14 0.86
C ARG A 62 -5.95 -2.66 0.80
N LYS A 63 -6.46 -3.28 -0.26
CA LYS A 63 -6.36 -4.73 -0.50
C LYS A 63 -4.89 -5.15 -0.61
N TYR A 64 -4.11 -4.50 -1.47
CA TYR A 64 -2.71 -4.87 -1.70
C TYR A 64 -1.83 -4.67 -0.47
N ILE A 65 -2.08 -3.62 0.32
CA ILE A 65 -1.42 -3.43 1.61
C ILE A 65 -1.69 -4.63 2.54
N ARG A 66 -2.96 -5.05 2.66
CA ARG A 66 -3.32 -6.21 3.51
C ARG A 66 -2.68 -7.51 3.01
N GLU A 67 -2.65 -7.72 1.70
CA GLU A 67 -2.02 -8.90 1.09
C GLU A 67 -0.53 -8.96 1.40
N TYR A 68 0.19 -7.84 1.25
CA TYR A 68 1.62 -7.77 1.55
C TYR A 68 1.91 -8.11 3.01
N ILE A 69 1.17 -7.50 3.93
CA ILE A 69 1.35 -7.70 5.37
C ILE A 69 0.98 -9.13 5.77
N LYS A 70 -0.08 -9.70 5.22
CA LYS A 70 -0.46 -11.09 5.47
C LYS A 70 0.61 -12.06 4.95
N GLY A 71 1.16 -11.79 3.76
CA GLY A 71 2.26 -12.57 3.20
C GLY A 71 3.49 -12.58 4.11
N TYR A 72 3.91 -11.42 4.61
CA TYR A 72 5.01 -11.32 5.58
C TYR A 72 4.74 -12.06 6.88
N LYS A 73 3.52 -11.95 7.45
CA LYS A 73 3.15 -12.69 8.66
C LYS A 73 3.25 -14.21 8.50
N LEU A 74 2.94 -14.74 7.31
CA LEU A 74 3.05 -16.17 7.03
C LEU A 74 4.52 -16.61 6.90
N LEU A 75 5.36 -15.78 6.26
CA LEU A 75 6.80 -16.03 6.14
C LEU A 75 7.53 -15.98 7.50
N ASP A 76 7.13 -15.07 8.40
CA ASP A 76 7.69 -15.02 9.76
C ASP A 76 7.26 -16.24 10.59
N TYR A 77 6.05 -16.77 10.37
CA TYR A 77 5.56 -17.97 11.07
C TYR A 77 6.27 -19.25 10.61
N GLU A 78 6.63 -19.36 9.33
CA GLU A 78 7.36 -20.51 8.79
C GLU A 78 8.83 -20.55 9.21
N LYS A 79 9.47 -19.40 9.47
CA LYS A 79 10.88 -19.34 9.95
C LYS A 79 11.09 -19.76 11.40
N VAL A 80 10.01 -19.88 12.19
CA VAL A 80 10.05 -20.22 13.62
C VAL A 80 9.67 -21.70 13.85
N LYS A 81 9.37 -22.44 12.79
CA LYS A 81 9.21 -23.90 12.82
C LYS A 81 10.49 -24.59 12.35
#